data_AF-A0A2E6QW99-F1
#
_entry.id   AF-A0A2E6QW99-F1
#
_cell.length_a   1.000
_cell.length_b   1.000
_cell.length_c   1.000
_cell.angle_alpha   90.00
_cell.angle_beta   90.00
_cell.angle_gamma   90.00
#
_symmetry.space_group_name_H-M   'P 1'
#
loop_
_entity.id
_entity.type
_entity.pdbx_description
1 polymer ?
#
loop_
_entity_poly.entity_id
_entity_poly.type
_entity_poly.pdbx_seq_one_letter_code
_entity_poly.pdbx_strand_id
1 'polypeptide(L)'
;MERTACYGTCPQYIISIYNNGTIEYEGKMFVSKIGCFFSFLSEDILNMIKSEFIASQFFSFENEYNSNITDIPSVILEAHMGSKNHRVMDRWNGPKKLKNLQNLIDSVGSTVIDWQDCQN
;
A
#
# COMPACT_ATOMS: atom_id res chain seq x y z
N MET A 1 -0.28 -2.61 -2.37
CA MET A 1 -0.54 -1.17 -2.51
C MET A 1 0.49 -0.59 -3.46
N GLU A 2 0.07 0.25 -4.39
CA GLU A 2 0.93 0.93 -5.34
C GLU A 2 0.73 2.45 -5.25
N ARG A 3 1.83 3.20 -5.17
CA ARG A 3 1.86 4.64 -5.39
C ARG A 3 2.30 4.88 -6.84
N THR A 4 1.43 5.53 -7.63
CA THR A 4 1.69 5.76 -9.06
C THR A 4 2.49 7.04 -9.30
N ALA A 5 3.02 7.18 -10.51
CA ALA A 5 3.68 8.40 -10.94
C ALA A 5 2.72 9.62 -10.96
N CYS A 6 3.32 10.81 -10.86
CA CYS A 6 2.72 12.12 -11.12
C CYS A 6 3.69 12.92 -12.02
N TYR A 7 3.32 14.13 -12.46
CA TYR A 7 4.23 14.96 -13.28
C TYR A 7 5.43 15.55 -12.52
N GLY A 8 5.36 15.60 -11.19
CA GLY A 8 6.46 16.03 -10.32
C GLY A 8 7.32 14.86 -9.83
N THR A 9 7.86 15.01 -8.62
CA THR A 9 8.75 14.03 -7.98
C THR A 9 8.01 13.16 -6.96
N CYS A 10 6.79 12.71 -7.29
CA CYS A 10 6.02 11.86 -6.38
C CYS A 10 6.70 10.49 -6.25
N PRO A 11 6.89 9.97 -5.03
CA PRO A 11 7.42 8.63 -4.81
C PRO A 11 6.60 7.57 -5.57
N GLN A 12 7.29 6.71 -6.31
CA GLN A 12 6.70 5.58 -7.02
C GLN A 12 7.25 4.28 -6.45
N TYR A 13 6.36 3.45 -5.93
CA TYR A 13 6.71 2.15 -5.35
C TYR A 13 5.49 1.23 -5.22
N ILE A 14 5.76 -0.05 -4.96
CA ILE A 14 4.77 -1.07 -4.61
C ILE A 14 5.14 -1.67 -3.26
N ILE A 15 4.15 -1.84 -2.37
CA ILE A 15 4.25 -2.62 -1.13
C ILE A 15 3.26 -3.77 -1.20
N SER A 16 3.74 -5.00 -1.03
CA SER A 16 2.92 -6.21 -0.93
C SER A 16 3.09 -6.84 0.44
N ILE A 17 1.99 -7.15 1.13
CA ILE A 17 2.01 -7.78 2.45
C ILE A 17 1.24 -9.09 2.35
N TYR A 18 1.89 -10.18 2.73
CA TYR A 18 1.36 -11.54 2.62
C TYR A 18 0.90 -12.08 3.97
N ASN A 19 0.01 -13.06 3.96
CA ASN A 19 -0.59 -13.62 5.17
C ASN A 19 0.39 -14.43 6.05
N ASN A 20 1.55 -14.81 5.50
CA ASN A 20 2.65 -15.43 6.24
C ASN A 20 3.57 -14.40 6.92
N GLY A 21 3.25 -13.10 6.83
CA GLY A 21 4.06 -12.01 7.40
C GLY A 21 5.13 -11.48 6.46
N THR A 22 5.37 -12.07 5.28
CA THR A 22 6.29 -11.50 4.30
C THR A 22 5.78 -10.12 3.85
N ILE A 23 6.69 -9.15 3.83
CA ILE A 23 6.47 -7.84 3.22
C ILE A 23 7.48 -7.65 2.11
N GLU A 24 7.02 -7.26 0.92
CA GLU A 24 7.84 -6.90 -0.22
C GLU A 24 7.67 -5.43 -0.54
N TYR A 25 8.76 -4.78 -0.92
CA TYR A 25 8.82 -3.40 -1.35
C TYR A 25 9.58 -3.31 -2.67
N GLU A 26 8.93 -2.79 -3.71
CA GLU A 26 9.53 -2.50 -5.01
C GLU A 26 9.59 -0.99 -5.22
N GLY A 27 10.76 -0.40 -5.03
CA GLY A 27 10.97 1.02 -5.28
C GLY A 27 11.30 1.30 -6.73
N LYS A 28 10.60 2.27 -7.37
CA LYS A 28 10.73 2.56 -8.80
C LYS A 28 11.40 3.90 -9.09
N MET A 29 10.85 5.01 -8.56
CA MET A 29 11.35 6.37 -8.80
C MET A 29 11.08 7.28 -7.60
N PHE A 30 11.91 8.30 -7.42
CA PHE A 30 11.78 9.32 -6.35
C PHE A 30 11.63 8.73 -4.94
N VAL A 31 12.32 7.60 -4.70
CA VAL A 31 12.40 6.91 -3.41
C VAL A 31 13.86 6.64 -3.06
N SER A 32 14.17 6.52 -1.77
CA SER A 32 15.53 6.30 -1.28
C SER A 32 16.08 4.89 -1.58
N LYS A 33 15.19 3.91 -1.71
CA LYS A 33 15.51 2.52 -2.05
C LYS A 33 14.85 2.17 -3.38
N ILE A 34 15.65 1.87 -4.40
CA ILE A 34 15.22 1.47 -5.74
C ILE A 34 15.57 0.00 -5.92
N GLY A 35 14.66 -0.78 -6.51
CA GLY A 35 14.80 -2.24 -6.64
C GLY A 35 13.79 -3.00 -5.77
N CYS A 36 13.94 -4.32 -5.73
CA CYS A 36 13.08 -5.23 -4.98
C CYS A 36 13.72 -5.58 -3.64
N PHE A 37 12.94 -5.43 -2.57
CA PHE A 37 13.34 -5.78 -1.22
C PHE A 37 12.24 -6.56 -0.52
N PHE A 38 12.61 -7.42 0.42
CA PHE A 38 11.65 -8.10 1.29
C PHE A 38 12.11 -8.09 2.75
N SER A 39 11.15 -8.28 3.67
CA SER A 39 11.38 -8.51 5.09
C SER A 39 10.19 -9.30 5.67
N PHE A 40 10.13 -9.45 6.99
CA PHE A 40 9.08 -10.14 7.71
C PHE A 40 8.49 -9.23 8.80
N LEU A 41 7.17 -9.13 8.80
CA LEU A 41 6.41 -8.45 9.85
C LEU A 41 6.15 -9.41 11.00
N SER A 42 6.10 -8.87 12.23
CA SER A 42 5.61 -9.62 13.37
C SER A 42 4.12 -9.94 13.21
N GLU A 43 3.68 -10.99 13.89
CA GLU A 43 2.26 -11.39 13.89
C GLU A 43 1.36 -10.27 14.43
N ASP A 44 1.82 -9.49 15.42
CA ASP A 44 1.10 -8.35 15.96
C ASP A 44 0.84 -7.26 14.91
N ILE A 45 1.86 -6.89 14.12
CA ILE A 45 1.71 -5.92 13.04
C ILE A 45 0.75 -6.45 11.98
N LEU A 46 0.88 -7.72 11.61
CA LEU A 46 -0.01 -8.33 10.62
C LEU A 46 -1.47 -8.36 11.08
N ASN A 47 -1.71 -8.69 12.35
CA ASN A 47 -3.06 -8.72 12.95
C ASN A 47 -3.65 -7.31 13.10
N MET A 48 -2.82 -6.31 13.42
CA MET A 48 -3.23 -4.90 13.41
C MET A 48 -3.70 -4.48 12.02
N ILE A 49 -2.91 -4.76 10.96
CA ILE A 49 -3.29 -4.43 9.57
C ILE A 49 -4.62 -5.10 9.21
N LYS A 50 -4.76 -6.41 9.45
CA LYS A 50 -6.01 -7.14 9.19
C LYS A 50 -7.22 -6.52 9.89
N SER A 51 -7.05 -6.12 11.16
CA SER A 51 -8.11 -5.51 11.96
C SER A 51 -8.57 -4.17 11.39
N GLU A 52 -7.62 -3.34 10.92
CA GLU A 52 -7.94 -2.05 10.31
C GLU A 52 -8.70 -2.21 8.97
N PHE A 53 -8.34 -3.21 8.14
CA PHE A 53 -9.10 -3.52 6.91
C PHE A 53 -10.54 -3.95 7.19
N ILE A 54 -10.78 -4.68 8.28
CA ILE A 54 -12.13 -5.08 8.70
C ILE A 54 -12.89 -3.86 9.22
N ALA A 55 -12.28 -3.07 10.11
CA ALA A 55 -12.90 -1.89 10.72
C ALA A 55 -13.22 -0.78 9.70
N SER A 56 -12.42 -0.68 8.63
CA SER A 56 -12.66 0.26 7.54
C SER A 56 -13.85 -0.13 6.66
N GLN A 57 -14.28 -1.41 6.70
CA GLN A 57 -15.18 -2.03 5.74
C GLN A 57 -14.65 -1.94 4.31
N PHE A 58 -13.35 -2.24 4.11
CA PHE A 58 -12.65 -2.01 2.84
C PHE A 58 -13.39 -2.52 1.59
N PHE A 59 -14.02 -3.70 1.67
CA PHE A 59 -14.75 -4.33 0.57
C PHE A 59 -16.05 -3.64 0.17
N SER A 60 -16.47 -2.58 0.87
CA SER A 60 -17.64 -1.77 0.51
C SER A 60 -17.27 -0.41 -0.09
N PHE A 61 -15.99 -0.12 -0.29
CA PHE A 61 -15.59 1.09 -1.00
C PHE A 61 -15.94 1.00 -2.49
N GLU A 62 -16.01 2.16 -3.14
CA GLU A 62 -16.10 2.24 -4.59
C GLU A 62 -14.74 1.82 -5.19
N ASN A 63 -14.76 1.28 -6.40
CA ASN A 63 -13.53 0.85 -7.08
C ASN A 63 -12.60 2.03 -7.42
N GLU A 64 -13.14 3.25 -7.49
CA GLU A 64 -12.40 4.42 -7.97
C GLU A 64 -12.91 5.73 -7.34
N TYR A 65 -11.97 6.52 -6.82
CA TYR A 65 -12.16 7.90 -6.36
C TYR A 65 -11.20 8.79 -7.16
N ASN A 66 -11.69 9.40 -8.22
CA ASN A 66 -10.85 10.04 -9.24
C ASN A 66 -11.26 11.48 -9.56
N SER A 67 -10.37 12.22 -10.23
CA SER A 67 -10.56 13.57 -10.74
C SER A 67 -9.63 13.80 -11.92
N ASN A 68 -9.93 14.81 -12.76
CA ASN A 68 -9.12 15.17 -13.92
C ASN A 68 -7.77 15.83 -13.55
N ILE A 69 -7.43 15.90 -12.26
CA ILE A 69 -6.15 16.44 -11.78
C ILE A 69 -5.04 15.42 -12.06
N THR A 70 -4.05 15.79 -12.86
CA THR A 70 -2.93 14.90 -13.26
C THR A 70 -1.69 15.05 -12.39
N ASP A 71 -1.56 16.15 -11.68
CA ASP A 71 -0.35 16.52 -10.94
C ASP A 71 -0.23 15.83 -9.57
N ILE A 72 -1.22 15.02 -9.19
CA ILE A 72 -1.25 14.25 -7.95
C ILE A 72 -1.17 12.75 -8.25
N PRO A 73 -0.44 11.97 -7.42
CA PRO A 73 -0.32 10.54 -7.63
C PRO A 73 -1.65 9.86 -7.26
N SER A 74 -1.93 8.73 -7.89
CA SER A 74 -2.98 7.82 -7.43
C SER A 74 -2.40 6.80 -6.47
N VAL A 75 -3.21 6.33 -5.54
CA VAL A 75 -2.92 5.18 -4.69
C VAL A 75 -3.83 4.05 -5.09
N ILE A 76 -3.25 2.93 -5.48
CA ILE A 76 -4.01 1.71 -5.75
C ILE A 76 -3.84 0.81 -4.54
N LEU A 77 -4.96 0.50 -3.89
CA LEU A 77 -5.00 -0.43 -2.77
C LEU A 77 -5.81 -1.66 -3.17
N GLU A 78 -5.22 -2.84 -3.00
CA GLU A 78 -5.85 -4.12 -3.29
C GLU A 78 -5.69 -5.03 -2.08
N ALA A 79 -6.74 -5.77 -1.76
CA ALA A 79 -6.73 -6.74 -0.66
C ALA A 79 -7.47 -8.02 -1.03
N HIS A 80 -6.89 -9.14 -0.60
CA HIS A 80 -7.46 -10.48 -0.72
C HIS A 80 -7.63 -11.05 0.70
N MET A 81 -8.87 -11.33 1.10
CA MET A 81 -9.20 -11.89 2.41
C MET A 81 -10.17 -13.05 2.25
N GLY A 82 -9.67 -14.29 2.39
CA GLY A 82 -10.44 -15.50 2.11
C GLY A 82 -10.90 -15.51 0.64
N SER A 83 -12.21 -15.62 0.42
CA SER A 83 -12.81 -15.59 -0.92
C SER A 83 -13.12 -14.19 -1.46
N LYS A 84 -12.85 -13.12 -0.69
CA LYS A 84 -13.11 -11.74 -1.10
C LYS A 84 -11.84 -11.11 -1.65
N ASN A 85 -11.97 -10.45 -2.79
CA ASN A 85 -10.96 -9.59 -3.38
C ASN A 85 -11.60 -8.23 -3.71
N HIS A 86 -10.85 -7.15 -3.50
CA HIS A 86 -11.30 -5.81 -3.88
C HIS A 86 -10.11 -4.91 -4.15
N ARG A 87 -10.26 -4.02 -5.12
CA ARG A 87 -9.24 -3.08 -5.58
C ARG A 87 -9.84 -1.69 -5.70
N VAL A 88 -9.22 -0.72 -5.05
CA VAL A 88 -9.64 0.68 -5.02
C VAL A 88 -8.52 1.56 -5.55
N MET A 89 -8.83 2.46 -6.49
CA MET A 89 -7.95 3.54 -6.90
C MET A 89 -8.38 4.86 -6.25
N ASP A 90 -7.49 5.50 -5.49
CA ASP A 90 -7.72 6.82 -4.88
C ASP A 90 -6.74 7.84 -5.46
N ARG A 91 -7.24 8.67 -6.37
CA ARG A 91 -6.55 9.87 -6.83
C ARG A 91 -7.08 11.11 -6.12
N TRP A 92 -8.39 11.18 -5.92
CA TRP A 92 -9.04 12.36 -5.39
C TRP A 92 -10.29 12.01 -4.59
N ASN A 93 -10.49 12.68 -3.46
CA ASN A 93 -11.69 12.59 -2.62
C ASN A 93 -12.02 11.17 -2.09
N GLY A 94 -11.04 10.26 -2.00
CA GLY A 94 -11.22 9.01 -1.27
C GLY A 94 -11.62 9.23 0.20
N PRO A 95 -12.47 8.35 0.77
CA PRO A 95 -12.98 8.50 2.13
C PRO A 95 -11.84 8.43 3.16
N LYS A 96 -12.01 9.12 4.30
CA LYS A 96 -10.99 9.17 5.36
C LYS A 96 -10.50 7.79 5.81
N LYS A 97 -11.41 6.81 5.90
CA LYS A 97 -11.07 5.43 6.26
C LYS A 97 -10.12 4.78 5.25
N LEU A 98 -10.29 5.03 3.95
CA LEU A 98 -9.40 4.52 2.90
C LEU A 98 -8.00 5.14 3.02
N LYS A 99 -7.93 6.48 3.21
CA LYS A 99 -6.67 7.19 3.41
C LYS A 99 -5.91 6.72 4.65
N ASN A 100 -6.63 6.41 5.73
CA ASN A 100 -6.02 5.84 6.93
C ASN A 100 -5.34 4.49 6.66
N LEU A 101 -5.94 3.60 5.85
CA LEU A 101 -5.31 2.33 5.47
C LEU A 101 -4.05 2.55 4.64
N GLN A 102 -4.08 3.48 3.67
CA GLN A 102 -2.92 3.80 2.85
C GLN A 102 -1.76 4.31 3.72
N ASN A 103 -2.05 5.27 4.62
CA ASN A 103 -1.06 5.81 5.55
C ASN A 103 -0.54 4.75 6.54
N LEU A 104 -1.39 3.81 6.97
CA LEU A 104 -0.96 2.69 7.80
C LEU A 104 0.07 1.83 7.07
N ILE A 105 -0.18 1.48 5.80
CA ILE A 105 0.76 0.66 5.01
C ILE A 105 2.07 1.42 4.76
N ASP A 106 2.01 2.72 4.45
CA ASP A 106 3.20 3.57 4.35
C ASP A 106 4.00 3.57 5.67
N SER A 107 3.30 3.72 6.80
CA SER A 107 3.92 3.74 8.12
C SER A 107 4.58 2.40 8.42
N VAL A 108 3.91 1.28 8.16
CA VAL A 108 4.50 -0.06 8.34
C VAL A 108 5.75 -0.20 7.49
N GLY A 109 5.68 0.11 6.18
CA GLY A 109 6.83 0.04 5.28
C GLY A 109 8.02 0.89 5.71
N SER A 110 7.78 2.09 6.28
CA SER A 110 8.84 2.98 6.77
C SER A 110 9.46 2.54 8.10
N THR A 111 8.78 1.71 8.89
CA THR A 111 9.31 1.17 10.16
C THR A 111 10.17 -0.09 9.98
N VAL A 112 10.12 -0.74 8.82
CA VAL A 112 10.97 -1.91 8.52
C VAL A 112 12.41 -1.45 8.33
N ILE A 113 13.33 -1.96 9.15
CA ILE A 113 14.74 -1.58 9.16
C ILE A 113 15.67 -2.62 8.51
N ASP A 114 15.21 -3.87 8.38
CA ASP A 114 15.98 -5.06 8.04
C ASP A 114 15.65 -5.60 6.64
N TRP A 115 15.45 -4.71 5.68
CA TRP A 115 15.20 -5.06 4.28
C TRP A 115 16.34 -5.88 3.67
N GLN A 116 15.98 -7.01 3.06
CA GLN A 116 16.85 -7.88 2.27
C GLN A 116 16.56 -7.67 0.78
N ASP A 117 17.58 -7.74 -0.07
CA ASP A 117 17.39 -7.66 -1.53
C ASP A 117 16.75 -8.96 -2.04
N CYS A 118 15.78 -8.87 -2.95
CA CYS A 118 15.15 -10.07 -3.53
C CYS A 118 16.11 -10.90 -4.41
N GLN A 119 17.25 -10.34 -4.82
CA GLN A 119 18.21 -10.97 -5.74
C GLN A 119 19.36 -11.72 -5.06
N ASN A 120 19.36 -11.86 -3.72
CA ASN A 120 20.39 -12.58 -2.95
C ASN A 120 19.88 -13.88 -2.34
#